data_AF-A0A8T5ZY86-F1
#
_entry.id   AF-A0A8T5ZY86-F1
#
_cell.length_a   1.000
_cell.length_b   1.000
_cell.length_c   1.000
_cell.angle_alpha   90.00
_cell.angle_beta   90.00
_cell.angle_gamma   90.00
#
_symmetry.space_group_name_H-M   'P 1'
#
loop_
_entity.id
_entity.type
_entity.pdbx_description
1 polymer ?
#
loop_
_entity_poly.entity_id
_entity_poly.type
_entity_poly.pdbx_seq_one_letter_code
_entity_poly.pdbx_strand_id
1 'polypeptide(L)'
;MTNPLLTPFELPPFSKILPEHVVPAVTKALNDCRENVERVVAQGAPYTWENLCQPLAEVDDVLGRIFSPVSHLNSVKNSPELREA
;
A
#
# COMPACT_ATOMS: atom_id res chain seq x y z
N MET A 1 -5.61 16.15 9.17
CA MET A 1 -4.82 16.30 7.91
C MET A 1 -5.00 15.03 7.10
N THR A 2 -5.14 15.15 5.78
CA THR A 2 -5.39 14.02 4.87
C THR A 2 -4.08 13.39 4.43
N ASN A 3 -3.88 12.08 4.62
CA ASN A 3 -2.68 11.37 4.17
C ASN A 3 -2.74 11.20 2.63
N PRO A 4 -1.82 11.79 1.85
CA PRO A 4 -1.87 11.77 0.39
C PRO A 4 -1.62 10.39 -0.21
N LEU A 5 -0.96 9.47 0.53
CA LEU A 5 -0.76 8.08 0.10
C LEU A 5 -2.06 7.27 0.18
N LEU A 6 -3.01 7.68 1.03
CA LEU A 6 -4.30 7.02 1.22
C LEU A 6 -5.43 7.64 0.40
N THR A 7 -5.11 8.60 -0.46
CA THR A 7 -6.07 9.21 -1.40
C THR A 7 -5.82 8.74 -2.83
N PRO A 8 -6.86 8.57 -3.67
CA PRO A 8 -6.66 8.25 -5.07
C PRO A 8 -5.82 9.33 -5.78
N PHE A 9 -4.88 8.90 -6.61
CA PHE A 9 -4.06 9.76 -7.46
C PHE A 9 -3.74 9.05 -8.78
N GLU A 10 -3.71 9.79 -9.90
CA GLU A 10 -3.23 9.25 -11.19
C GLU A 10 -1.71 9.13 -11.21
N LEU A 11 -1.02 10.16 -10.70
CA LEU A 11 0.43 10.21 -10.53
C LEU A 11 0.77 10.43 -9.06
N PRO A 12 1.87 9.84 -8.53
CA PRO A 12 2.23 9.99 -7.14
C PRO A 12 2.39 11.47 -6.73
N PRO A 13 1.72 11.94 -5.66
CA PRO A 13 1.76 13.33 -5.23
C PRO A 13 3.05 13.63 -4.43
N PHE A 14 4.21 13.45 -5.05
CA PHE A 14 5.53 13.50 -4.39
C PHE A 14 5.77 14.75 -3.54
N SER A 15 5.28 15.92 -3.97
CA SER A 15 5.44 17.18 -3.22
C SER A 15 4.65 17.24 -1.91
N LYS A 16 3.68 16.36 -1.71
CA LYS A 16 2.81 16.30 -0.53
C LYS A 16 3.18 15.17 0.43
N ILE A 17 4.03 14.22 0.00
CA ILE A 17 4.46 13.11 0.85
C ILE A 17 5.47 13.65 1.86
N LEU A 18 5.21 13.38 3.14
CA LEU A 18 6.03 13.74 4.28
C LEU A 18 6.37 12.45 5.06
N PRO A 19 7.49 12.39 5.80
CA PRO A 19 7.87 11.20 6.56
C PRO A 19 6.77 10.68 7.49
N GLU A 20 6.02 11.57 8.15
CA GLU A 20 4.90 11.21 9.04
C GLU A 20 3.72 10.52 8.32
N HIS A 21 3.66 10.59 6.99
CA HIS A 21 2.64 9.90 6.20
C HIS A 21 2.97 8.43 5.93
N VAL A 22 4.24 8.02 6.02
CA VAL A 22 4.74 6.72 5.56
C VAL A 22 4.20 5.59 6.44
N VAL A 23 4.58 5.55 7.72
CA VAL A 23 4.20 4.47 8.64
C VAL A 23 2.68 4.27 8.70
N PRO A 24 1.83 5.32 8.84
CA PRO A 24 0.38 5.13 8.87
C PRO A 24 -0.18 4.56 7.57
N ALA A 25 0.30 5.01 6.40
CA ALA A 25 -0.20 4.54 5.11
C ALA A 25 0.20 3.09 4.83
N VAL A 26 1.49 2.77 5.05
CA VAL A 26 2.02 1.43 4.80
C VAL A 26 1.43 0.42 5.79
N THR A 27 1.30 0.78 7.07
CA THR A 27 0.68 -0.09 8.08
C THR A 27 -0.77 -0.39 7.72
N LYS A 28 -1.54 0.61 7.28
CA LYS A 28 -2.92 0.39 6.84
C LYS A 28 -2.95 -0.57 5.65
N ALA A 29 -2.13 -0.34 4.62
CA ALA A 29 -2.09 -1.18 3.43
C ALA A 29 -1.71 -2.64 3.76
N LEU A 30 -0.72 -2.84 4.64
CA LEU A 30 -0.33 -4.18 5.10
C LEU A 30 -1.45 -4.88 5.86
N ASN A 31 -2.20 -4.16 6.69
CA ASN A 31 -3.36 -4.73 7.39
C ASN A 31 -4.47 -5.10 6.40
N ASP A 32 -4.78 -4.22 5.44
CA ASP A 32 -5.76 -4.51 4.38
C ASP A 32 -5.35 -5.78 3.59
N CYS A 33 -4.06 -5.94 3.24
CA CYS A 33 -3.56 -7.14 2.58
C CYS A 33 -3.76 -8.40 3.43
N ARG A 34 -3.41 -8.35 4.73
CA ARG A 34 -3.57 -9.50 5.64
C ARG A 34 -5.03 -9.89 5.81
N GLU A 35 -5.90 -8.92 6.07
CA GLU A 35 -7.34 -9.13 6.20
C GLU A 35 -7.94 -9.73 4.91
N ASN A 36 -7.48 -9.27 3.74
CA ASN A 36 -7.93 -9.81 2.46
C ASN A 36 -7.50 -11.27 2.29
N VAL A 37 -6.23 -11.60 2.59
CA VAL A 37 -5.72 -12.98 2.55
C VAL A 37 -6.54 -13.89 3.47
N GLU A 38 -6.75 -13.48 4.72
CA GLU A 38 -7.56 -14.25 5.67
C GLU A 38 -8.98 -14.48 5.15
N ARG A 39 -9.61 -13.43 4.62
CA ARG A 39 -10.96 -13.48 4.07
C ARG A 39 -11.09 -14.39 2.84
N VAL A 40 -10.15 -14.35 1.89
CA VAL A 40 -10.26 -15.15 0.66
C VAL A 40 -9.96 -16.63 0.92
N VAL A 41 -9.00 -16.93 1.80
CA VAL A 41 -8.66 -18.31 2.15
C VAL A 41 -9.75 -18.96 3.00
N ALA A 42 -10.42 -18.18 3.87
CA ALA A 42 -11.52 -18.69 4.71
C ALA A 42 -12.75 -19.16 3.91
N GLN A 43 -12.89 -18.78 2.63
CA GLN A 43 -14.01 -19.21 1.77
C GLN A 43 -13.94 -20.69 1.40
N GLY A 44 -12.73 -21.28 1.39
CA GLY A 44 -12.52 -22.68 1.01
C GLY A 44 -12.70 -22.95 -0.50
N ALA A 45 -12.41 -24.19 -0.88
CA ALA A 45 -12.47 -24.64 -2.28
C ALA A 45 -13.92 -24.77 -2.80
N PRO A 46 -14.16 -24.64 -4.12
CA PRO A 46 -13.17 -24.44 -5.18
C PRO A 46 -12.70 -22.99 -5.33
N TYR A 47 -11.39 -22.81 -5.52
CA TYR A 47 -10.82 -21.51 -5.85
C TYR A 47 -10.89 -21.23 -7.34
N THR A 48 -11.24 -20.00 -7.69
CA THR A 48 -11.29 -19.45 -9.05
C THR A 48 -10.41 -18.21 -9.12
N TRP A 49 -10.26 -17.68 -10.33
CA TRP A 49 -9.59 -16.41 -10.53
C TRP A 49 -10.27 -15.29 -9.72
N GLU A 50 -11.61 -15.23 -9.76
CA GLU A 50 -12.42 -14.17 -9.17
C GLU A 50 -12.46 -14.23 -7.63
N ASN A 51 -12.41 -15.43 -7.03
CA ASN A 51 -12.53 -15.57 -5.58
C ASN A 51 -11.19 -15.66 -4.82
N LEU A 52 -10.08 -15.86 -5.53
CA LEU A 52 -8.74 -15.97 -4.94
C LEU A 52 -7.74 -15.01 -5.60
N CYS A 53 -7.44 -15.18 -6.89
CA CYS A 53 -6.33 -14.48 -7.53
C CYS A 53 -6.59 -12.97 -7.68
N GLN A 54 -7.77 -12.60 -8.20
CA GLN A 54 -8.15 -11.20 -8.43
C GLN A 54 -8.15 -10.38 -7.13
N PRO A 55 -8.86 -10.77 -6.05
CA PRO A 55 -8.89 -9.95 -4.83
C PRO A 55 -7.51 -9.82 -4.15
N LEU A 56 -6.64 -10.83 -4.29
CA LEU A 56 -5.26 -10.76 -3.82
C LEU A 56 -4.40 -9.80 -4.66
N ALA A 57 -4.54 -9.85 -5.99
CA ALA A 57 -3.82 -8.95 -6.89
C ALA A 57 -4.25 -7.49 -6.71
N GLU A 58 -5.54 -7.23 -6.51
CA GLU A 58 -6.08 -5.88 -6.30
C GLU A 58 -5.55 -5.25 -5.00
N VAL A 59 -5.52 -6.00 -3.90
CA VAL A 59 -5.01 -5.46 -2.63
C VAL A 59 -3.49 -5.28 -2.65
N ASP A 60 -2.76 -6.16 -3.34
CA ASP A 60 -1.31 -6.02 -3.56
C ASP A 60 -0.99 -4.80 -4.43
N ASP A 61 -1.76 -4.51 -5.49
CA ASP A 61 -1.61 -3.29 -6.29
C ASP A 61 -1.79 -2.03 -5.43
N VAL A 62 -2.77 -2.01 -4.52
CA VAL A 62 -2.96 -0.89 -3.58
C VAL A 62 -1.73 -0.69 -2.70
N LEU A 63 -1.15 -1.76 -2.14
CA LEU A 63 0.10 -1.69 -1.38
C LEU A 63 1.25 -1.16 -2.24
N GLY A 64 1.39 -1.66 -3.48
CA GLY A 64 2.39 -1.23 -4.43
C GLY A 64 2.28 0.27 -4.76
N ARG A 65 1.07 0.76 -5.00
CA ARG A 65 0.78 2.18 -5.26
C ARG A 65 1.16 3.08 -4.08
N ILE A 66 1.04 2.59 -2.85
CA ILE A 66 1.42 3.32 -1.62
C ILE A 66 2.93 3.28 -1.40
N PHE A 67 3.56 2.11 -1.55
CA PHE A 67 4.95 1.91 -1.19
C PHE A 67 5.94 2.36 -2.28
N SER A 68 5.56 2.26 -3.55
CA SER A 68 6.43 2.66 -4.67
C SER A 68 6.89 4.13 -4.59
N PRO A 69 6.03 5.12 -4.30
CA PRO A 69 6.45 6.50 -4.11
C PRO A 69 7.41 6.70 -2.94
N VAL A 70 7.20 5.99 -1.83
CA VAL A 70 8.07 6.03 -0.65
C VAL A 70 9.45 5.48 -0.98
N SER A 71 9.50 4.30 -1.61
CA SER A 71 10.74 3.68 -2.07
C SER A 71 11.51 4.57 -3.04
N HIS A 72 10.79 5.21 -3.98
CA HIS A 72 11.39 6.17 -4.91
C HIS A 72 12.00 7.36 -4.17
N LEU A 73 11.28 8.00 -3.24
CA LEU A 73 11.80 9.11 -2.44
C LEU A 73 13.01 8.69 -1.61
N ASN A 74 12.98 7.50 -1.01
CA ASN A 74 14.13 6.96 -0.27
C ASN A 74 15.37 6.80 -1.17
N SER A 75 15.17 6.52 -2.47
CA SER A 75 16.24 6.37 -3.45
C SER A 75 16.76 7.70 -4.01
N VAL A 76 15.90 8.68 -4.29
CA VAL A 76 16.28 9.91 -5.02
C VAL A 76 16.30 11.18 -4.16
N LYS A 77 15.70 11.12 -2.97
CA LYS A 77 15.53 12.27 -2.05
C LYS A 77 15.62 11.81 -0.59
N ASN A 78 16.67 11.04 -0.30
CA ASN A 78 16.89 10.45 1.01
C ASN A 78 17.09 11.52 2.11
N SER A 79 16.56 11.27 3.31
CA SER A 79 16.87 12.02 4.54
C SER A 79 16.86 11.08 5.74
N PRO A 80 17.45 11.45 6.89
CA PRO A 80 17.37 10.64 8.12
C PRO A 80 15.93 10.33 8.52
N GLU A 81 15.04 11.31 8.45
CA GLU A 81 13.62 11.17 8.81
C GLU A 81 12.90 10.22 7.85
N LEU A 82 13.17 10.31 6.55
CA LEU A 82 12.59 9.41 5.55
C LEU A 82 13.16 7.99 5.64
N ARG A 83 14.37 7.82 6.16
CA ARG A 83 14.99 6.50 6.37
C ARG A 83 14.45 5.80 7.62
N GLU A 84 14.10 6.59 8.64
CA GLU A 84 13.52 6.09 9.89
C GLU A 84 12.03 5.75 9.74
N ALA A 85 11.32 6.48 8.88
CA ALA A 85 9.91 6.27 8.57
C ALA A 85 9.66 5.01 7.71
#